data_AF-A0A9C9G2I7-F1
#
_entry.id   AF-A0A9C9G2I7-F1
#
_cell.length_a   1.000
_cell.length_b   1.000
_cell.length_c   1.000
_cell.angle_alpha   90.00
_cell.angle_beta   90.00
_cell.angle_gamma   90.00
#
_symmetry.space_group_name_H-M   'P 1'
#
loop_
_entity.id
_entity.type
_entity.pdbx_description
1 polymer ?
#
loop_
_entity_poly.entity_id
_entity_poly.type
_entity_poly.pdbx_seq_one_letter_code
_entity_poly.pdbx_strand_id
1 'polypeptide(L)'
;MTSYYMLLCGKYRYGLLSGTTRTSAKLRLFLATGILLAGMIFVPWQVQAVQIPVYQPFLGHYKGHALLVDGDKKQQRDLAVTISAVDDGFRLQWQTVAYYNNKVKTKNYSIAFKASGRANIYRSAMKKDLFGAPQPLDPMKGEPYIWARFKNNTMTVYALMITDDGGYEFQIYDRTLTNDGIQLTFRRIRNNNILKKISAHLLRQK
;
A
#
# COMPACT_ATOMS: atom_id res chain seq x y z
N MET A 1 -6.51 -74.97 30.39
CA MET A 1 -5.13 -74.78 30.88
C MET A 1 -5.08 -73.44 31.59
N THR A 2 -5.25 -73.46 32.92
CA THR A 2 -4.18 -73.29 33.95
C THR A 2 -3.60 -71.87 33.93
N SER A 3 -3.43 -71.12 35.02
CA SER A 3 -3.80 -71.26 36.42
C SER A 3 -3.47 -69.93 37.13
N TYR A 4 -4.34 -69.48 38.02
CA TYR A 4 -4.09 -69.03 39.41
C TYR A 4 -2.83 -68.21 39.78
N TYR A 5 -3.02 -67.08 40.50
CA TYR A 5 -2.95 -66.93 41.98
C TYR A 5 -3.21 -65.43 42.33
N MET A 6 -4.27 -65.07 43.08
CA MET A 6 -4.31 -64.90 44.56
C MET A 6 -3.29 -63.87 45.09
N LEU A 7 -3.50 -63.03 46.10
CA LEU A 7 -4.52 -62.70 47.10
C LEU A 7 -3.94 -61.41 47.76
N LEU A 8 -4.68 -60.49 48.36
CA LEU A 8 -5.05 -60.60 49.77
C LEU A 8 -6.01 -59.47 50.17
N CYS A 9 -7.05 -59.93 50.84
CA CYS A 9 -8.04 -59.19 51.59
C CYS A 9 -7.47 -58.76 52.94
N GLY A 10 -7.80 -57.55 53.41
CA GLY A 10 -7.59 -57.09 54.78
C GLY A 10 -8.92 -56.59 55.37
N LYS A 11 -9.52 -57.42 56.23
CA LYS A 11 -10.71 -57.14 57.05
C LYS A 11 -10.36 -56.34 58.31
N TYR A 12 -11.41 -56.04 59.09
CA TYR A 12 -11.49 -55.63 60.50
C TYR A 12 -11.62 -54.10 60.71
N ARG A 13 -12.46 -53.55 61.59
CA ARG A 13 -13.47 -54.08 62.53
C ARG A 13 -14.37 -52.93 62.98
N TYR A 14 -15.57 -53.28 63.45
CA TYR A 14 -16.55 -52.42 64.10
C TYR A 14 -16.00 -51.70 65.34
N GLY A 15 -16.39 -50.44 65.50
CA GLY A 15 -16.21 -49.65 66.71
C GLY A 15 -17.39 -48.69 66.88
N LEU A 16 -18.37 -49.10 67.67
CA LEU A 16 -19.54 -48.33 68.08
C LEU A 16 -19.18 -47.65 69.41
N LEU A 17 -19.01 -46.34 69.43
CA LEU A 17 -19.03 -45.57 70.68
C LEU A 17 -19.79 -44.26 70.49
N SER A 18 -20.81 -44.17 71.33
CA SER A 18 -21.68 -43.05 71.63
C SER A 18 -20.92 -41.76 71.94
N GLY A 19 -21.39 -40.65 71.38
CA GLY A 19 -20.98 -39.30 71.75
C GLY A 19 -22.09 -38.31 71.43
N THR A 20 -23.09 -38.24 72.30
CA THR A 20 -24.06 -37.14 72.37
C THR A 20 -23.32 -35.84 72.70
N THR A 21 -23.27 -34.90 71.77
CA THR A 21 -23.20 -33.47 72.10
C THR A 21 -24.20 -32.70 71.26
N ARG A 22 -25.16 -32.15 72.00
CA ARG A 22 -26.25 -31.29 71.62
C ARG A 22 -25.68 -29.88 71.44
N THR A 23 -25.70 -29.35 70.21
CA THR A 23 -25.59 -27.89 70.04
C THR A 23 -26.56 -27.43 68.97
N SER A 24 -27.56 -26.71 69.45
CA SER A 24 -28.69 -26.15 68.73
C SER A 24 -28.30 -24.96 67.84
N ALA A 25 -29.14 -24.77 66.82
CA ALA A 25 -29.50 -23.48 66.21
C ALA A 25 -28.52 -22.96 65.14
N LYS A 26 -28.93 -22.39 64.00
CA LYS A 26 -30.18 -21.71 63.63
C LYS A 26 -30.49 -21.92 62.15
N LEU A 27 -31.77 -22.23 61.88
CA LEU A 27 -32.46 -22.04 60.61
C LEU A 27 -32.30 -20.58 60.14
N ARG A 28 -31.75 -20.36 58.95
CA ARG A 28 -31.88 -19.10 58.20
C ARG A 28 -32.14 -19.43 56.73
N LEU A 29 -33.42 -19.64 56.45
CA LEU A 29 -34.01 -19.57 55.11
C LEU A 29 -33.93 -18.11 54.66
N PHE A 30 -33.04 -17.79 53.71
CA PHE A 30 -33.06 -16.51 53.00
C PHE A 30 -33.49 -16.76 51.57
N LEU A 31 -34.71 -16.30 51.26
CA LEU A 31 -35.16 -16.01 49.91
C LEU A 31 -34.17 -15.02 49.25
N ALA A 32 -33.77 -15.30 48.02
CA ALA A 32 -33.20 -14.29 47.12
C ALA A 32 -33.57 -14.61 45.66
N THR A 33 -34.87 -14.53 45.36
CA THR A 33 -35.37 -14.21 44.02
C THR A 33 -35.12 -12.72 43.79
N GLY A 34 -34.25 -12.38 42.83
CA GLY A 34 -34.12 -11.00 42.35
C GLY A 34 -32.72 -10.63 41.89
N ILE A 35 -32.49 -10.68 40.57
CA ILE A 35 -31.80 -9.70 39.70
C ILE A 35 -31.72 -10.37 38.31
N LEU A 36 -32.70 -10.10 37.47
CA LEU A 36 -32.68 -10.36 36.03
C LEU A 36 -33.02 -9.02 35.36
N LEU A 37 -32.04 -8.11 35.31
CA LEU A 37 -32.19 -6.83 34.62
C LEU A 37 -30.82 -6.28 34.20
N ALA A 38 -30.70 -6.06 32.88
CA ALA A 38 -29.81 -5.13 32.19
C ALA A 38 -28.30 -5.46 32.08
N GLY A 39 -27.98 -6.60 31.47
CA GLY A 39 -26.68 -6.79 30.80
C GLY A 39 -26.72 -6.31 29.33
N MET A 40 -26.98 -5.02 29.08
CA MET A 40 -26.80 -4.45 27.73
C MET A 40 -25.30 -4.34 27.48
N ILE A 41 -24.74 -5.35 26.81
CA ILE A 41 -23.38 -5.32 26.31
C ILE A 41 -23.33 -4.22 25.24
N PHE A 42 -22.85 -3.03 25.62
CA PHE A 42 -22.37 -2.04 24.67
C PHE A 42 -21.20 -2.68 23.91
N VAL A 43 -21.48 -3.32 22.78
CA VAL A 43 -20.44 -3.65 21.82
C VAL A 43 -20.01 -2.31 21.23
N PRO A 44 -18.81 -1.78 21.55
CA PRO A 44 -18.35 -0.59 20.87
C PRO A 44 -18.27 -0.95 19.39
N TRP A 45 -19.08 -0.27 18.57
CA TRP A 45 -18.93 -0.30 17.12
C TRP A 45 -17.51 0.21 16.86
N GLN A 46 -16.58 -0.70 16.64
CA GLN A 46 -15.24 -0.37 16.23
C GLN A 46 -15.39 0.14 14.80
N VAL A 47 -15.54 1.45 14.64
CA VAL A 47 -15.48 2.09 13.33
C VAL A 47 -14.05 1.91 12.85
N GLN A 48 -13.79 0.90 12.01
CA GLN A 48 -12.52 0.85 11.31
C GLN A 48 -12.47 2.06 10.37
N ALA A 49 -11.56 2.98 10.64
CA ALA A 49 -11.26 4.03 9.68
C ALA A 49 -10.80 3.37 8.38
N VAL A 50 -11.56 3.54 7.30
CA VAL A 50 -11.12 3.12 5.97
C VAL A 50 -9.87 3.93 5.65
N GLN A 51 -8.71 3.27 5.69
CA GLN A 51 -7.47 3.90 5.23
C GLN A 51 -7.54 4.04 3.71
N ILE A 52 -7.94 5.22 3.25
CA ILE A 52 -7.90 5.60 1.85
C ILE A 52 -6.42 5.64 1.43
N PRO A 53 -5.99 4.84 0.44
CA PRO A 53 -4.63 4.89 -0.06
C PRO A 53 -4.27 6.30 -0.55
N VAL A 54 -3.06 6.77 -0.21
CA VAL A 54 -2.60 8.13 -0.52
C VAL A 54 -2.61 8.49 -2.02
N TYR A 55 -2.59 7.48 -2.91
CA TYR A 55 -2.68 7.69 -4.36
C TYR A 55 -4.11 7.92 -4.86
N GLN A 56 -5.14 7.66 -4.06
CA GLN A 56 -6.54 7.67 -4.49
C GLN A 56 -7.00 9.02 -5.09
N PRO A 57 -6.61 10.20 -4.54
CA PRO A 57 -6.95 11.49 -5.14
C PRO A 57 -6.37 11.71 -6.55
N PHE A 58 -5.31 10.97 -6.90
CA PHE A 58 -4.64 11.05 -8.20
C PHE A 58 -5.23 10.12 -9.25
N LEU A 59 -6.18 9.24 -8.91
CA LEU A 59 -6.81 8.36 -9.88
C LEU A 59 -7.55 9.18 -10.94
N GLY A 60 -7.42 8.79 -12.21
CA GLY A 60 -8.10 9.43 -13.33
C GLY A 60 -7.24 9.55 -14.59
N HIS A 61 -7.82 10.19 -15.60
CA HIS A 61 -7.17 10.51 -16.86
C HIS A 61 -6.92 12.00 -16.94
N TYR A 62 -5.74 12.39 -17.41
CA TYR A 62 -5.32 13.78 -17.52
C TYR A 62 -4.74 14.03 -18.90
N LYS A 63 -5.07 15.17 -19.51
CA LYS A 63 -4.54 15.60 -20.80
C LYS A 63 -4.16 17.07 -20.78
N GLY A 64 -3.15 17.42 -21.55
CA GLY A 64 -2.73 18.79 -21.77
C GLY A 64 -1.53 18.83 -22.70
N HIS A 65 -0.89 19.98 -22.79
CA HIS A 65 0.27 20.17 -23.66
C HIS A 65 1.35 20.97 -22.95
N ALA A 66 2.59 20.73 -23.35
CA ALA A 66 3.74 21.53 -22.98
C ALA A 66 4.25 22.28 -24.21
N LEU A 67 4.52 23.57 -24.06
CA LEU A 67 5.27 24.35 -25.04
C LEU A 67 6.71 24.48 -24.54
N LEU A 68 7.65 23.97 -25.31
CA LEU A 68 9.07 24.19 -25.10
C LEU A 68 9.53 25.29 -26.06
N VAL A 69 10.16 26.32 -25.52
CA VAL A 69 10.78 27.40 -26.29
C VAL A 69 12.28 27.33 -26.06
N ASP A 70 13.03 27.22 -27.15
CA ASP A 70 14.50 27.22 -27.16
C ASP A 70 14.98 28.13 -28.30
N GLY A 71 15.31 29.38 -27.97
CA GLY A 71 15.45 30.45 -28.95
C GLY A 71 14.19 30.60 -29.80
N ASP A 72 14.34 30.58 -31.12
CA ASP A 72 13.22 30.65 -32.07
C ASP A 72 12.47 29.33 -32.27
N LYS A 73 12.98 28.21 -31.72
CA LYS A 73 12.37 26.90 -31.89
C LYS A 73 11.28 26.69 -30.85
N LYS A 74 10.04 26.57 -31.33
CA LYS A 74 8.89 26.15 -30.52
C LYS A 74 8.62 24.67 -30.76
N GLN A 75 8.65 23.88 -29.70
CA GLN A 75 8.28 22.47 -29.74
C GLN A 75 7.06 22.24 -28.85
N GLN A 76 5.94 21.82 -29.45
CA GLN A 76 4.77 21.37 -28.71
C GLN A 76 4.89 19.88 -28.38
N ARG A 77 4.44 19.52 -27.18
CA ARG A 77 4.23 18.13 -26.78
C ARG A 77 2.86 17.95 -26.20
N ASP A 78 2.08 17.03 -26.75
CA ASP A 78 0.83 16.61 -26.12
C ASP A 78 1.13 15.51 -25.10
N LEU A 79 0.48 15.61 -23.96
CA LEU A 79 0.72 14.79 -22.80
C LEU A 79 -0.59 14.16 -22.35
N ALA A 80 -0.56 12.86 -22.12
CA ALA A 80 -1.65 12.15 -21.47
C ALA A 80 -1.10 11.32 -20.31
N VAL A 81 -1.79 11.35 -19.17
CA VAL A 81 -1.46 10.57 -17.98
C VAL A 81 -2.71 9.83 -17.53
N THR A 82 -2.57 8.56 -17.22
CA THR A 82 -3.62 7.74 -16.60
C THR A 82 -3.09 7.15 -15.32
N ILE A 83 -3.85 7.29 -14.24
CA ILE A 83 -3.54 6.68 -12.95
C ILE A 83 -4.75 5.85 -12.55
N SER A 84 -4.54 4.55 -12.36
CA SER A 84 -5.60 3.57 -12.09
C SER A 84 -5.25 2.74 -10.86
N ALA A 85 -6.25 2.35 -10.07
CA ALA A 85 -6.05 1.41 -8.98
C ALA A 85 -5.77 0.00 -9.51
N VAL A 86 -4.96 -0.76 -8.78
CA VAL A 86 -4.76 -2.20 -8.97
C VAL A 86 -4.75 -2.87 -7.59
N ASP A 87 -4.86 -4.19 -7.54
CA ASP A 87 -5.01 -4.98 -6.31
C ASP A 87 -4.20 -4.45 -5.10
N ASP A 88 -2.87 -4.31 -5.25
CA ASP A 88 -1.97 -3.91 -4.17
C ASP A 88 -1.23 -2.57 -4.42
N GLY A 89 -1.86 -1.67 -5.18
CA GLY A 89 -1.35 -0.33 -5.40
C GLY A 89 -2.01 0.40 -6.56
N PHE A 90 -1.20 0.97 -7.46
CA PHE A 90 -1.72 1.71 -8.60
C PHE A 90 -0.85 1.50 -9.85
N ARG A 91 -1.44 1.73 -11.02
CA ARG A 91 -0.73 1.80 -12.29
C ARG A 91 -0.71 3.23 -12.80
N LEU A 92 0.46 3.65 -13.23
CA LEU A 92 0.70 4.92 -13.90
C LEU A 92 1.06 4.64 -15.36
N GLN A 93 0.22 5.12 -16.27
CA GLN A 93 0.52 5.18 -17.69
C GLN A 93 0.72 6.62 -18.11
N TRP A 94 1.66 6.86 -19.02
CA TRP A 94 1.78 8.16 -19.65
C TRP A 94 2.21 8.05 -21.09
N GLN A 95 1.71 8.98 -21.88
CA GLN A 95 1.98 9.15 -23.29
C GLN A 95 2.51 10.56 -23.53
N THR A 96 3.51 10.67 -24.40
CA THR A 96 4.00 11.94 -24.92
C THR A 96 4.03 11.87 -26.43
N VAL A 97 3.34 12.79 -27.09
CA VAL A 97 3.39 13.00 -28.54
C VAL A 97 4.18 14.28 -28.78
N ALA A 98 5.33 14.18 -29.42
CA ALA A 98 6.19 15.32 -29.72
C ALA A 98 6.17 15.61 -31.23
N TYR A 99 5.92 16.87 -31.57
CA TYR A 99 5.93 17.36 -32.95
C TYR A 99 7.25 18.09 -33.20
N TYR A 100 7.99 17.69 -34.24
CA TYR A 100 9.25 18.34 -34.62
C TYR A 100 9.53 18.18 -36.12
N ASN A 101 9.68 19.29 -36.85
CA ASN A 101 10.01 19.31 -38.29
C ASN A 101 9.24 18.26 -39.12
N ASN A 102 7.90 18.32 -39.07
CA ASN A 102 6.97 17.40 -39.74
C ASN A 102 7.06 15.91 -39.31
N LYS A 103 7.84 15.60 -38.27
CA LYS A 103 7.89 14.28 -37.66
C LYS A 103 7.09 14.27 -36.36
N VAL A 104 6.31 13.20 -36.19
CA VAL A 104 5.57 12.91 -34.96
C VAL A 104 6.27 11.75 -34.26
N LYS A 105 6.67 11.95 -33.00
CA LYS A 105 7.26 10.90 -32.17
C LYS A 105 6.39 10.66 -30.94
N THR A 106 5.87 9.45 -30.84
CA THR A 106 5.06 9.01 -29.70
C THR A 106 5.88 8.14 -28.77
N LYS A 107 5.76 8.35 -27.47
CA LYS A 107 6.33 7.50 -26.43
C LYS A 107 5.24 7.13 -25.43
N ASN A 108 5.13 5.83 -25.13
CA ASN A 108 4.18 5.28 -24.19
C ASN A 108 4.90 4.49 -23.11
N TYR A 109 4.49 4.66 -21.87
CA TYR A 109 5.01 3.94 -20.73
C TYR A 109 3.87 3.54 -19.81
N SER A 110 4.04 2.41 -19.11
CA SER A 110 3.09 1.87 -18.15
C SER A 110 3.86 1.18 -17.04
N ILE A 111 3.65 1.60 -15.80
CA ILE A 111 4.33 1.05 -14.61
C ILE A 111 3.28 0.81 -13.53
N ALA A 112 3.28 -0.40 -12.98
CA ALA A 112 2.55 -0.68 -11.75
C ALA A 112 3.44 -0.38 -10.53
N PHE A 113 2.84 0.11 -9.46
CA PHE A 113 3.50 0.47 -8.22
C PHE A 113 2.84 -0.29 -7.06
N LYS A 114 3.66 -0.84 -6.18
CA LYS A 114 3.22 -1.59 -4.99
C LYS A 114 3.77 -0.96 -3.72
N ALA A 115 3.06 -1.13 -2.60
CA ALA A 115 3.50 -0.62 -1.31
C ALA A 115 4.92 -1.10 -0.98
N SER A 116 5.83 -0.18 -0.61
CA SER A 116 7.22 -0.52 -0.31
C SER A 116 7.44 -1.06 1.11
N GLY A 117 6.44 -0.96 1.98
CA GLY A 117 6.58 -1.12 3.44
C GLY A 117 6.94 0.19 4.16
N ARG A 118 7.31 1.24 3.42
CA ARG A 118 7.52 2.59 3.95
C ARG A 118 6.33 3.47 3.64
N ALA A 119 5.88 4.24 4.63
CA ALA A 119 4.74 5.14 4.50
C ALA A 119 4.91 6.08 3.29
N ASN A 120 3.87 6.19 2.47
CA ASN A 120 3.80 7.06 1.29
C ASN A 120 4.88 6.84 0.21
N ILE A 121 5.57 5.69 0.23
CA ILE A 121 6.57 5.31 -0.76
C ILE A 121 6.15 3.99 -1.41
N TYR A 122 6.16 3.96 -2.73
CA TYR A 122 5.79 2.80 -3.54
C TYR A 122 6.93 2.43 -4.46
N ARG A 123 7.24 1.14 -4.54
CA ARG A 123 8.25 0.62 -5.48
C ARG A 123 7.59 0.26 -6.80
N SER A 124 8.29 0.44 -7.91
CA SER A 124 7.84 -0.13 -9.17
C SER A 124 7.72 -1.65 -9.05
N ALA A 125 6.64 -2.21 -9.59
CA ALA A 125 6.46 -3.63 -9.70
C ALA A 125 7.47 -4.18 -10.71
N MET A 126 8.05 -5.33 -10.38
CA MET A 126 9.00 -6.05 -11.21
C MET A 126 8.41 -6.31 -12.61
N LYS A 127 9.28 -6.32 -13.63
CA LYS A 127 8.90 -6.81 -14.95
C LYS A 127 8.46 -8.27 -14.80
N LYS A 128 7.55 -8.74 -15.65
CA LYS A 128 7.28 -10.17 -15.75
C LYS A 128 8.14 -10.73 -16.89
N ASP A 129 8.83 -11.83 -16.67
CA ASP A 129 9.52 -12.56 -17.73
C ASP A 129 8.49 -13.30 -18.64
N LEU A 130 8.99 -14.03 -19.64
CA LEU A 130 8.16 -14.79 -20.58
C LEU A 130 7.29 -15.87 -19.91
N PHE A 131 7.61 -16.24 -18.66
CA PHE A 131 6.90 -17.23 -17.86
C PHE A 131 6.09 -16.59 -16.71
N GLY A 132 6.02 -15.26 -16.67
CA GLY A 132 5.25 -14.50 -15.69
C GLY A 132 5.96 -14.27 -14.35
N ALA A 133 7.21 -14.73 -14.20
CA ALA A 133 7.97 -14.56 -12.97
C ALA A 133 8.46 -13.11 -12.82
N PRO A 134 8.48 -12.58 -11.58
CA PRO A 134 8.90 -11.21 -11.33
C PRO A 134 10.42 -11.07 -11.49
N GLN A 135 10.85 -10.27 -12.46
CA GLN A 135 12.23 -9.88 -12.71
C GLN A 135 12.49 -8.45 -12.19
N PRO A 136 13.42 -8.27 -11.23
CA PRO A 136 13.85 -6.95 -10.80
C PRO A 136 14.41 -6.12 -11.96
N LEU A 137 14.18 -4.80 -11.91
CA LEU A 137 14.86 -3.87 -12.81
C LEU A 137 16.34 -3.79 -12.44
N ASP A 138 17.22 -3.83 -13.43
CA ASP A 138 18.68 -3.77 -13.26
C ASP A 138 19.28 -2.46 -13.82
N PRO A 139 19.58 -1.46 -12.96
CA PRO A 139 20.22 -0.20 -13.35
C PRO A 139 21.56 -0.34 -14.05
N MET A 140 22.29 -1.42 -13.79
CA MET A 140 23.58 -1.68 -14.43
C MET A 140 23.41 -2.11 -15.89
N LYS A 141 22.24 -2.61 -16.27
CA LYS A 141 21.87 -2.95 -17.65
C LYS A 141 21.13 -1.81 -18.36
N GLY A 142 21.13 -0.60 -17.76
CA GLY A 142 20.42 0.56 -18.28
C GLY A 142 18.92 0.58 -17.97
N GLU A 143 18.42 -0.33 -17.14
CA GLU A 143 17.02 -0.31 -16.73
C GLU A 143 16.80 0.64 -15.54
N PRO A 144 15.92 1.64 -15.62
CA PRO A 144 15.77 2.60 -14.54
C PRO A 144 15.27 1.94 -13.24
N TYR A 145 15.88 2.27 -12.10
CA TYR A 145 15.29 2.01 -10.79
C TYR A 145 14.23 3.07 -10.50
N ILE A 146 12.96 2.64 -10.38
CA ILE A 146 11.81 3.54 -10.31
C ILE A 146 11.04 3.39 -9.01
N TRP A 147 10.69 4.51 -8.38
CA TRP A 147 9.78 4.55 -7.23
C TRP A 147 8.91 5.80 -7.26
N ALA A 148 7.79 5.74 -6.56
CA ALA A 148 6.90 6.86 -6.34
C ALA A 148 6.90 7.25 -4.86
N ARG A 149 6.82 8.55 -4.60
CA ARG A 149 6.66 9.13 -3.27
C ARG A 149 5.49 10.11 -3.29
N PHE A 150 4.67 10.05 -2.24
CA PHE A 150 3.61 11.01 -2.00
C PHE A 150 4.01 11.93 -0.83
N LYS A 151 3.87 13.24 -1.04
CA LYS A 151 4.00 14.24 0.02
C LYS A 151 2.99 15.35 -0.25
N ASN A 152 2.14 15.64 0.73
CA ASN A 152 1.04 16.60 0.59
C ASN A 152 0.19 16.20 -0.64
N ASN A 153 -0.03 17.15 -1.55
CA ASN A 153 -0.81 16.94 -2.77
C ASN A 153 0.07 16.63 -4.00
N THR A 154 1.31 16.18 -3.79
CA THR A 154 2.26 15.89 -4.86
C THR A 154 2.67 14.42 -4.87
N MET A 155 2.47 13.78 -6.02
CA MET A 155 3.08 12.50 -6.37
C MET A 155 4.36 12.75 -7.16
N THR A 156 5.51 12.37 -6.61
CA THR A 156 6.80 12.41 -7.30
C THR A 156 7.20 11.00 -7.72
N VAL A 157 7.42 10.80 -9.02
CA VAL A 157 8.04 9.58 -9.54
C VAL A 157 9.49 9.87 -9.87
N TYR A 158 10.39 9.08 -9.29
CA TYR A 158 11.82 9.12 -9.57
C TYR A 158 12.17 7.91 -10.43
N ALA A 159 12.99 8.15 -11.46
CA ALA A 159 13.66 7.12 -12.23
C ALA A 159 15.16 7.40 -12.22
N LEU A 160 15.94 6.48 -11.64
CA LEU A 160 17.39 6.53 -11.59
C LEU A 160 17.98 5.57 -12.62
N MET A 161 18.92 6.04 -13.43
CA MET A 161 19.70 5.21 -14.34
C MET A 161 21.19 5.45 -14.11
N ILE A 162 21.99 4.39 -14.21
CA ILE A 162 23.44 4.49 -14.31
C ILE A 162 23.79 4.73 -15.78
N THR A 163 24.68 5.68 -16.05
CA THR A 163 25.13 5.99 -17.41
C THR A 163 26.37 5.17 -17.78
N ASP A 164 26.65 5.05 -19.07
CA ASP A 164 27.76 4.20 -19.57
C ASP A 164 29.15 4.63 -19.06
N ASP A 165 29.30 5.90 -18.70
CA ASP A 165 30.50 6.49 -18.08
C ASP A 165 30.56 6.27 -16.55
N GLY A 166 29.65 5.48 -15.98
CA GLY A 166 29.57 5.20 -14.54
C GLY A 166 28.91 6.32 -13.71
N GLY A 167 28.41 7.38 -14.36
CA GLY A 167 27.64 8.44 -13.71
C GLY A 167 26.19 8.05 -13.44
N TYR A 168 25.34 9.06 -13.20
CA TYR A 168 23.91 8.84 -12.99
C TYR A 168 23.02 9.91 -13.62
N GLU A 169 21.82 9.47 -13.99
CA GLU A 169 20.73 10.33 -14.44
C GLU A 169 19.48 10.10 -13.60
N PHE A 170 18.91 11.19 -13.10
CA PHE A 170 17.57 11.24 -12.55
C PHE A 170 16.58 11.84 -13.53
N GLN A 171 15.48 11.14 -13.70
CA GLN A 171 14.26 11.69 -14.29
C GLN A 171 13.20 11.77 -13.19
N ILE A 172 12.76 13.00 -12.91
CA ILE A 172 11.84 13.30 -11.80
C ILE A 172 10.57 13.88 -12.40
N TYR A 173 9.43 13.28 -12.05
CA TYR A 173 8.11 13.71 -12.47
C TYR A 173 7.27 14.06 -11.25
N ASP A 174 7.13 15.35 -10.97
CA ASP A 174 6.21 15.87 -9.96
C ASP A 174 4.83 16.07 -10.58
N ARG A 175 3.80 15.47 -9.97
CA ARG A 175 2.40 15.69 -10.31
C ARG A 175 1.72 16.23 -9.07
N THR A 176 1.38 17.51 -9.08
CA THR A 176 0.68 18.17 -7.96
C THR A 176 -0.78 18.34 -8.34
N LEU A 177 -1.70 17.88 -7.48
CA LEU A 177 -3.13 18.08 -7.70
C LEU A 177 -3.48 19.57 -7.73
N THR A 178 -4.36 19.93 -8.65
CA THR A 178 -5.00 21.24 -8.76
C THR A 178 -6.52 21.06 -8.66
N ASN A 179 -7.26 22.17 -8.70
CA ASN A 179 -8.74 22.13 -8.64
C ASN A 179 -9.37 21.38 -9.83
N ASP A 180 -8.70 21.37 -10.98
CA ASP A 180 -9.20 20.92 -12.27
C ASP A 180 -8.36 19.78 -12.90
N GLY A 181 -7.28 19.34 -12.25
CA GLY A 181 -6.30 18.47 -12.88
C GLY A 181 -5.04 18.22 -12.09
N ILE A 182 -3.91 18.21 -12.79
CA ILE A 182 -2.56 18.10 -12.22
C ILE A 182 -1.59 19.09 -12.88
N GLN A 183 -0.79 19.76 -12.07
CA GLN A 183 0.41 20.43 -12.53
C GLN A 183 1.54 19.41 -12.61
N LEU A 184 2.00 19.13 -13.83
CA LEU A 184 3.17 18.31 -14.11
C LEU A 184 4.42 19.17 -14.15
N THR A 185 5.48 18.74 -13.48
CA THR A 185 6.86 19.24 -13.66
C THR A 185 7.80 18.05 -13.86
N PHE A 186 8.43 18.00 -15.03
CA PHE A 186 9.47 17.05 -15.36
C PHE A 186 10.84 17.71 -15.21
N ARG A 187 11.80 17.00 -14.62
CA ARG A 187 13.20 17.38 -14.54
C ARG A 187 14.09 16.22 -14.96
N ARG A 188 15.09 16.50 -15.80
CA ARG A 188 16.20 15.57 -16.08
C ARG A 188 17.48 16.15 -15.49
N ILE A 189 18.10 15.39 -14.58
CA ILE A 189 19.31 15.78 -13.87
C ILE A 189 20.38 14.73 -14.18
N ARG A 190 21.56 15.14 -14.64
CA ARG A 190 22.70 14.25 -14.87
C ARG A 190 23.88 14.76 -14.08
N ASN A 191 24.45 13.92 -13.21
CA ASN A 191 25.59 14.29 -12.35
C ASN A 191 25.38 15.68 -11.71
N ASN A 192 24.24 15.86 -11.04
CA ASN A 192 23.77 17.11 -10.39
C ASN A 192 23.41 18.28 -11.32
N ASN A 193 23.66 18.19 -12.62
CA ASN A 193 23.33 19.25 -13.57
C ASN A 193 21.91 19.08 -14.12
N ILE A 194 21.07 20.10 -13.98
CA ILE A 194 19.72 20.11 -14.55
C ILE A 194 19.84 20.31 -16.06
N LEU A 195 19.60 19.24 -16.81
CA LEU A 195 19.68 19.26 -18.28
C LEU A 195 18.36 19.67 -18.94
N LYS A 196 17.24 19.48 -18.25
CA LYS A 196 15.91 19.78 -18.79
C LYS A 196 14.90 20.00 -17.68
N LYS A 197 14.04 20.99 -17.86
CA LYS A 197 12.83 21.21 -17.07
C LYS A 197 11.66 21.46 -18.02
N ILE A 198 10.55 20.76 -17.82
CA ILE A 198 9.31 20.96 -18.58
C ILE A 198 8.17 21.03 -17.58
N SER A 199 7.29 22.01 -17.73
CA SER A 199 6.08 22.13 -16.93
C SER A 199 4.86 22.16 -17.85
N ALA A 200 3.78 21.53 -17.41
CA ALA A 200 2.50 21.52 -18.12
C ALA A 200 1.35 21.36 -17.14
N HIS A 201 0.25 22.05 -17.38
CA HIS A 201 -1.01 21.82 -16.71
C HIS A 201 -1.80 20.76 -17.47
N LEU A 202 -2.25 19.70 -16.79
CA LEU A 202 -3.03 18.62 -17.40
C LEU A 202 -4.41 18.60 -16.76
N LEU A 203 -5.43 18.87 -17.57
CA LEU A 203 -6.82 18.86 -17.14
C LEU A 203 -7.28 17.42 -16.92
N ARG A 204 -7.99 17.21 -15.81
CA ARG A 204 -8.70 15.96 -15.56
C ARG A 204 -9.79 15.80 -16.62
N GLN A 205 -9.84 14.62 -17.22
CA GLN A 205 -10.88 14.27 -18.19
C GLN A 205 -12.11 13.75 -17.42
N LYS A 206 -13.30 14.11 -17.91
CA LYS A 206 -14.57 13.62 -17.38
C LYS A 206 -14.78 12.15 -17.74
#